data_AF-A0A2H9LD27-F1
#
_entry.id   AF-A0A2H9LD27-F1
#
_cell.length_a   1.000
_cell.length_b   1.000
_cell.length_c   1.000
_cell.angle_alpha   90.00
_cell.angle_beta   90.00
_cell.angle_gamma   90.00
#
_symmetry.space_group_name_H-M   'P 1'
#
loop_
_entity.id
_entity.type
_entity.pdbx_description
1 polymer ?
#
loop_
_entity_poly.entity_id
_entity_poly.type
_entity_poly.pdbx_seq_one_letter_code
_entity_poly.pdbx_strand_id
1 'polypeptide(L)'
;MIGTVLLVSESPVWDVLRPLIQFSTEYSFYIKLIVIILSLILLAVAAKAYLMHKSNRFLLLIGVFGLFSIKWIIKLIDVFYSPGYFFSDPVETVFDLVTFAMLFLALFKKEK
;
A
#
# COMPACT_ATOMS: atom_id res chain seq x y z
N MET A 1 -24.68 28.86 42.07
CA MET A 1 -25.00 27.64 41.29
C MET A 1 -23.88 27.46 40.28
N ILE A 2 -22.81 26.76 40.69
CA ILE A 2 -21.58 26.61 39.90
C ILE A 2 -21.77 25.35 39.05
N GLY A 3 -22.15 25.53 37.79
CA GLY A 3 -22.19 24.45 36.81
C GLY A 3 -20.76 24.13 36.39
N THR A 4 -20.15 23.13 37.00
CA THR A 4 -18.93 22.50 36.49
C THR A 4 -19.28 21.81 35.16
N VAL A 5 -19.00 22.51 34.05
CA VAL A 5 -18.95 21.90 32.73
C VAL A 5 -17.69 21.03 32.69
N LEU A 6 -17.86 19.74 32.93
CA LEU A 6 -16.84 18.75 32.63
C LEU A 6 -16.67 18.71 31.11
N LEU A 7 -15.68 19.45 30.60
CA LEU A 7 -15.13 19.22 29.27
C LEU A 7 -14.36 17.90 29.32
N VAL A 8 -15.09 16.79 29.22
CA VAL A 8 -14.50 15.51 28.84
C VAL A 8 -14.01 15.72 27.42
N SER A 9 -12.70 15.88 27.25
CA SER A 9 -12.09 15.80 25.93
C SER A 9 -12.27 14.36 25.44
N GLU A 10 -13.37 14.10 24.75
CA GLU A 10 -13.46 12.96 23.86
C GLU A 10 -12.50 13.22 22.70
N SER A 11 -11.19 13.00 22.93
CA SER A 11 -10.30 12.83 21.80
C SER A 11 -10.82 11.61 21.04
N PRO A 12 -11.12 11.75 19.74
CA PRO A 12 -11.64 10.62 19.02
C PRO A 12 -10.65 9.46 19.06
N VAL A 13 -11.09 8.20 19.09
CA VAL A 13 -10.15 7.05 19.15
C VAL A 13 -9.14 7.06 17.99
N TRP A 14 -9.49 7.67 16.86
CA TRP A 14 -8.60 7.87 15.70
C TRP A 14 -7.52 8.93 15.89
N ASP A 15 -7.56 9.74 16.95
CA ASP A 15 -6.50 10.72 17.25
C ASP A 15 -5.17 10.05 17.60
N VAL A 16 -5.20 8.78 18.03
CA VAL A 16 -4.01 7.95 18.24
C VAL A 16 -3.21 7.77 16.94
N LEU A 17 -3.86 7.88 15.78
CA LEU A 17 -3.19 7.78 14.47
C LEU A 17 -2.60 9.11 13.99
N ARG A 18 -2.94 10.24 14.62
CA ARG A 18 -2.47 11.58 14.21
C ARG A 18 -0.94 11.70 14.20
N PRO A 19 -0.19 11.18 15.19
CA PRO A 19 1.28 11.20 15.16
C PRO A 19 1.85 10.39 13.99
N LEU A 20 1.24 9.26 13.64
CA LEU A 20 1.64 8.43 12.50
C LEU A 20 1.41 9.16 11.17
N ILE A 21 0.31 9.90 11.04
CA ILE A 21 0.00 10.71 9.85
C ILE A 21 1.04 11.83 9.69
N GLN A 22 1.34 12.55 10.77
CA GLN A 22 2.35 13.61 10.76
C GLN A 22 3.73 13.06 10.36
N PHE A 23 4.15 11.97 10.98
CA PHE A 23 5.39 11.28 10.63
C PHE A 23 5.40 10.84 9.15
N SER A 24 4.29 10.29 8.66
CA SER A 24 4.19 9.85 7.26
C SER A 24 4.29 10.99 6.26
N THR A 25 3.86 12.19 6.65
CA THR A 25 3.90 13.39 5.80
C THR A 25 5.32 13.95 5.74
N GLU A 26 5.98 14.06 6.91
CA GLU A 26 7.35 14.56 7.03
C GLU A 26 8.36 13.67 6.29
N TYR A 27 8.23 12.34 6.39
CA TYR A 27 9.13 11.37 5.78
C TYR A 27 8.55 10.70 4.53
N SER A 28 7.55 11.32 3.89
CA SER A 28 6.79 10.72 2.77
C SER A 28 7.67 10.18 1.64
N PHE A 29 8.73 10.88 1.29
CA PHE A 29 9.70 10.45 0.27
C PHE A 29 10.47 9.19 0.67
N TYR A 30 11.01 9.15 1.90
CA TYR A 30 11.76 8.00 2.40
C TYR A 30 10.87 6.78 2.56
N ILE A 31 9.63 6.97 3.03
CA ILE A 31 8.64 5.90 3.14
C ILE A 31 8.32 5.33 1.76
N LYS A 32 8.06 6.18 0.76
CA LYS A 32 7.84 5.74 -0.64
C LYS A 32 9.01 4.88 -1.14
N LEU A 33 10.25 5.31 -0.91
CA LEU A 33 11.45 4.57 -1.31
C LEU A 33 11.55 3.20 -0.63
N ILE A 34 11.33 3.14 0.68
CA ILE A 34 11.36 1.89 1.45
C ILE A 34 10.29 0.92 0.93
N VAL A 35 9.08 1.42 0.69
CA VAL A 35 7.98 0.58 0.19
C VAL A 35 8.28 0.02 -1.20
N ILE A 36 8.90 0.80 -2.10
CA ILE A 36 9.34 0.32 -3.42
C ILE A 36 10.40 -0.78 -3.28
N ILE A 37 11.39 -0.58 -2.41
CA ILE A 37 12.45 -1.58 -2.21
C ILE A 37 11.84 -2.88 -1.68
N LEU A 38 10.96 -2.80 -0.67
CA LEU A 38 10.28 -3.96 -0.13
C LEU A 38 9.40 -4.66 -1.16
N SER A 39 8.65 -3.91 -1.98
CA SER A 39 7.79 -4.50 -3.01
C SER A 39 8.60 -5.22 -4.09
N LEU A 40 9.75 -4.66 -4.50
CA LEU A 40 10.66 -5.29 -5.45
C LEU A 40 11.30 -6.57 -4.88
N ILE A 41 11.67 -6.57 -3.59
CA ILE A 41 12.19 -7.78 -2.92
C ILE A 41 11.12 -8.87 -2.92
N LEU A 42 9.88 -8.55 -2.53
CA LEU A 42 8.78 -9.52 -2.54
C LEU A 42 8.47 -10.05 -3.93
N LEU A 43 8.51 -9.18 -4.95
CA LEU A 43 8.37 -9.57 -6.34
C LEU A 43 9.48 -10.54 -6.78
N ALA A 44 10.74 -10.26 -6.42
CA ALA A 44 11.87 -11.14 -6.72
C ALA A 44 11.73 -12.50 -6.02
N VAL A 45 11.28 -12.52 -4.76
CA VAL A 45 11.01 -13.75 -4.01
C VAL A 45 9.89 -14.55 -4.68
N ALA A 46 8.78 -13.91 -5.05
CA ALA A 46 7.67 -14.56 -5.74
C ALA A 46 8.09 -15.12 -7.10
N ALA A 47 8.91 -14.37 -7.86
CA ALA A 47 9.49 -14.82 -9.13
C ALA A 47 10.39 -16.05 -8.95
N LYS A 48 11.26 -16.03 -7.95
CA LYS A 48 12.13 -17.17 -7.62
C LYS A 48 11.31 -18.41 -7.22
N ALA A 49 10.29 -18.24 -6.40
CA ALA A 49 9.39 -19.33 -6.01
C ALA A 49 8.63 -19.91 -7.21
N TYR A 50 8.18 -19.07 -8.14
CA TYR A 50 7.57 -19.52 -9.39
C TYR A 50 8.55 -20.32 -10.26
N LEU A 51 9.81 -19.91 -10.36
CA LEU A 51 10.81 -20.68 -11.11
C LEU A 51 11.06 -22.06 -10.52
N MET A 52 11.01 -22.21 -9.19
CA MET A 52 11.23 -23.47 -8.49
C MET A 52 10.03 -24.42 -8.55
N HIS A 53 8.81 -23.90 -8.32
CA HIS A 53 7.62 -24.75 -8.16
C HIS A 53 6.65 -24.70 -9.34
N LYS A 54 6.78 -23.71 -10.23
CA LYS A 54 5.91 -23.48 -11.41
C LYS A 54 4.40 -23.45 -11.09
N SER A 55 4.04 -23.14 -9.84
CA SER A 55 2.64 -23.04 -9.42
C SER A 55 2.01 -21.75 -9.92
N ASN A 56 0.79 -21.87 -10.45
CA ASN A 56 -0.03 -20.74 -10.88
C ASN A 56 -0.33 -19.75 -9.74
N ARG A 57 -0.20 -20.18 -8.48
CA ARG A 57 -0.33 -19.31 -7.30
C ARG A 57 0.78 -18.27 -7.26
N PHE A 58 2.02 -18.68 -7.51
CA PHE A 58 3.16 -17.74 -7.52
C PHE A 58 3.09 -16.77 -8.69
N LEU A 59 2.51 -17.18 -9.83
CA LEU A 59 2.25 -16.26 -10.95
C LEU A 59 1.29 -15.13 -10.53
N LEU A 60 0.21 -15.45 -9.80
CA LEU A 60 -0.68 -14.44 -9.26
C LEU A 60 0.03 -13.52 -8.25
N LEU A 61 0.89 -14.07 -7.39
CA LEU A 61 1.68 -13.27 -6.45
C LEU A 61 2.68 -12.35 -7.16
N ILE A 62 3.31 -12.80 -8.25
CA ILE A 62 4.13 -11.93 -9.11
C ILE A 62 3.27 -10.80 -9.68
N GLY A 63 2.05 -11.10 -10.14
CA GLY A 63 1.11 -10.07 -10.61
C GLY A 63 0.78 -9.04 -9.53
N VAL A 64 0.47 -9.50 -8.31
CA VAL A 64 0.19 -8.64 -7.14
C VAL A 64 1.38 -7.74 -6.83
N PHE A 65 2.56 -8.32 -6.58
CA PHE A 65 3.74 -7.54 -6.18
C PHE A 65 4.28 -6.68 -7.34
N GLY A 66 4.03 -7.09 -8.58
CA GLY A 66 4.33 -6.32 -9.79
C GLY A 66 3.46 -5.08 -9.88
N LEU A 67 2.14 -5.22 -9.77
CA LEU A 67 1.20 -4.10 -9.75
C LEU A 67 1.49 -3.16 -8.57
N PHE A 68 1.76 -3.72 -7.39
CA PHE A 68 2.11 -2.94 -6.21
C PHE A 68 3.41 -2.14 -6.43
N SER A 69 4.45 -2.76 -6.99
CA SER A 69 5.71 -2.06 -7.30
C SER A 69 5.51 -0.97 -8.34
N ILE A 70 4.76 -1.25 -9.41
CA ILE A 70 4.45 -0.28 -10.47
C ILE A 70 3.68 0.92 -9.88
N LYS A 71 2.66 0.67 -9.06
CA LYS A 71 1.90 1.72 -8.36
C LYS A 71 2.83 2.66 -7.60
N TRP A 72 3.75 2.11 -6.81
CA TRP A 72 4.65 2.93 -5.99
C TRP A 72 5.72 3.65 -6.82
N ILE A 73 6.22 3.04 -7.89
CA ILE A 73 7.11 3.71 -8.85
C ILE A 73 6.39 4.89 -9.48
N ILE A 74 5.14 4.70 -9.93
CA ILE A 74 4.33 5.80 -10.48
C ILE A 74 4.14 6.90 -9.42
N LYS A 75 3.82 6.54 -8.17
CA LYS A 75 3.73 7.50 -7.06
C LYS A 75 5.03 8.25 -6.75
N LEU A 76 6.18 7.64 -7.01
CA LEU A 76 7.48 8.29 -6.85
C LEU A 76 7.73 9.25 -8.01
N ILE A 77 7.44 8.84 -9.24
CA ILE A 77 7.56 9.68 -10.44
C ILE A 77 6.61 10.88 -10.36
N ASP A 78 5.38 10.68 -9.89
CA ASP A 78 4.37 11.73 -9.71
C ASP A 78 4.87 12.89 -8.85
N VAL A 79 5.70 12.60 -7.83
CA VAL A 79 6.35 13.63 -6.98
C VAL A 79 7.23 14.59 -7.80
N PHE A 80 7.86 14.11 -8.87
CA PHE A 80 8.78 14.90 -9.69
C PHE A 80 8.11 15.56 -10.88
N TYR A 81 7.05 14.97 -11.44
CA TYR A 81 6.42 15.45 -12.67
C TYR A 81 5.16 16.28 -12.44
N SER A 82 4.23 15.82 -11.60
CA SER A 82 2.93 16.48 -11.43
C SER A 82 2.27 16.06 -10.11
N PRO A 83 2.70 16.64 -8.97
CA PRO A 83 2.26 16.20 -7.65
C PRO A 83 0.74 16.20 -7.53
N GLY A 84 0.13 15.01 -7.44
CA GLY A 84 -1.29 14.83 -7.17
C GLY A 84 -2.23 14.92 -8.37
N TYR A 85 -1.72 15.16 -9.59
CA TYR A 85 -2.56 15.25 -10.80
C TYR A 85 -2.51 14.00 -11.67
N PHE A 86 -1.36 13.34 -11.80
CA PHE A 86 -1.22 12.18 -12.69
C PHE A 86 -1.64 10.86 -11.99
N PHE A 87 -1.32 10.70 -10.70
CA PHE A 87 -1.76 9.55 -9.91
C PHE A 87 -2.69 9.97 -8.76
N SER A 88 -3.89 10.40 -9.10
CA SER A 88 -4.92 10.86 -8.15
C SER A 88 -5.57 9.71 -7.37
N ASP A 89 -6.23 10.04 -6.25
CA ASP A 89 -6.89 9.08 -5.35
C ASP A 89 -7.82 8.07 -6.06
N PRO A 90 -8.64 8.45 -7.07
CA PRO A 90 -9.44 7.48 -7.80
C PRO A 90 -8.61 6.45 -8.55
N VAL A 91 -7.51 6.88 -9.19
CA VAL A 91 -6.59 5.98 -9.91
C VAL A 91 -5.91 5.03 -8.93
N GLU A 92 -5.46 5.55 -7.79
CA GLU A 92 -4.90 4.75 -6.71
C GLU A 92 -5.88 3.66 -6.23
N THR A 93 -7.14 4.03 -6.03
CA THR A 93 -8.19 3.12 -5.57
C THR A 93 -8.43 1.98 -6.57
N VAL A 94 -8.39 2.25 -7.87
CA VAL A 94 -8.50 1.21 -8.91
C VAL A 94 -7.32 0.24 -8.85
N PHE A 95 -6.09 0.73 -8.68
CA PHE A 95 -4.92 -0.12 -8.50
C PHE A 95 -5.05 -1.02 -7.27
N ASP A 96 -5.54 -0.47 -6.15
CA ASP A 96 -5.75 -1.24 -4.92
C ASP A 96 -6.82 -2.30 -5.07
N LEU A 97 -7.94 -1.97 -5.74
CA LEU A 97 -9.01 -2.93 -6.04
C LEU A 97 -8.47 -4.12 -6.86
N VAL A 98 -7.72 -3.85 -7.93
CA VAL A 98 -7.15 -4.90 -8.79
C VAL A 98 -6.13 -5.74 -8.00
N THR A 99 -5.30 -5.08 -7.19
CA THR A 99 -4.30 -5.76 -6.34
C THR A 99 -4.98 -6.68 -5.32
N PHE A 100 -6.05 -6.22 -4.65
CA PHE A 100 -6.82 -7.03 -3.72
C PHE A 100 -7.56 -8.18 -4.40
N ALA A 101 -8.13 -7.95 -5.58
CA ALA A 101 -8.76 -9.02 -6.36
C ALA A 101 -7.74 -10.11 -6.73
N MET A 102 -6.54 -9.73 -7.18
CA MET A 102 -5.46 -10.68 -7.46
C MET A 102 -4.97 -11.41 -6.21
N LEU A 103 -4.82 -10.72 -5.08
CA LEU A 103 -4.47 -11.33 -3.79
C LEU A 103 -5.51 -12.35 -3.36
N PHE A 104 -6.80 -12.00 -3.45
CA PHE A 104 -7.90 -12.90 -3.13
C PHE A 104 -7.82 -14.17 -4.00
N LEU A 105 -7.65 -14.02 -5.31
CA LEU A 105 -7.46 -15.15 -6.21
C LEU A 105 -6.22 -15.96 -5.86
N ALA A 106 -5.10 -15.32 -5.49
CA ALA A 106 -3.88 -16.00 -5.10
C ALA A 106 -4.02 -16.81 -3.79
N LEU A 107 -4.81 -16.32 -2.84
CA LEU A 107 -5.04 -16.98 -1.55
C LEU A 107 -5.95 -18.22 -1.69
N PHE A 108 -7.00 -18.12 -2.49
CA PHE A 108 -8.00 -19.19 -2.63
C PHE A 108 -7.71 -20.16 -3.78
N LYS A 109 -6.70 -19.88 -4.61
CA LYS A 109 -6.29 -20.81 -5.67
C LYS A 109 -5.62 -22.03 -5.05
N LYS A 110 -6.38 -23.13 -5.00
CA LYS A 110 -5.84 -24.46 -4.69
C LYS A 110 -4.77 -24.83 -5.71
N GLU A 111 -3.61 -25.21 -5.22
CA GLU A 111 -2.58 -25.82 -6.04
C GLU A 111 -3.10 -27.19 -6.50
N LYS A 112 -3.07 -27.43 -7.82
CA LYS A 112 -3.42 -28.72 -8.41
C LYS A 112 -2.19 -29.60 -8.45
#